data_AF-A0A7W8CKJ0-F1
#
_entry.id   AF-A0A7W8CKJ0-F1
#
_cell.length_a   1.000
_cell.length_b   1.000
_cell.length_c   1.000
_cell.angle_alpha   90.00
_cell.angle_beta   90.00
_cell.angle_gamma   90.00
#
_symmetry.space_group_name_H-M   'P 1'
#
loop_
_entity.id
_entity.type
_entity.pdbx_description
1 polymer ?
#
loop_
_entity_poly.entity_id
_entity_poly.type
_entity_poly.pdbx_seq_one_letter_code
_entity_poly.pdbx_strand_id
1 'polypeptide(L)'
;LRDGTVIWTSPAGEKYVTHPGSALIFPGLCAPTAPVTAEVQTAEFVDKTAKMPRRTRTRRQSQAATIAAERRANHHYRTTPRPPPYIPDEYLSYLDTFPEDRESIPPPF
;
A
#
# COMPACT_ATOMS: atom_id res chain seq x y z
N LEU A 1 -34.75 12.02 14.20
CA LEU A 1 -35.69 13.14 13.94
C LEU A 1 -34.89 14.34 13.41
N ARG A 2 -35.54 15.37 12.88
CA ARG A 2 -34.85 16.50 12.20
C ARG A 2 -34.14 17.47 13.15
N ASP A 3 -34.48 17.40 14.42
CA ASP A 3 -33.90 18.11 15.57
C ASP A 3 -32.63 17.42 16.13
N GLY A 4 -32.18 16.34 15.49
CA GLY A 4 -31.04 15.55 15.95
C GLY A 4 -31.39 14.49 16.99
N THR A 5 -32.65 14.35 17.39
CA THR A 5 -33.09 13.31 18.33
C THR A 5 -33.00 11.92 17.69
N VAL A 6 -32.33 10.98 18.36
CA VAL A 6 -32.22 9.58 17.94
C VAL A 6 -33.17 8.74 18.76
N ILE A 7 -34.05 8.00 18.07
CA ILE A 7 -34.94 7.03 18.66
C ILE A 7 -34.39 5.65 18.27
N TRP A 8 -33.95 4.89 19.27
CA TRP A 8 -33.46 3.53 19.07
C TRP A 8 -34.40 2.54 19.74
N THR A 9 -34.69 1.44 19.07
CA THR A 9 -35.48 0.34 19.62
C THR A 9 -34.57 -0.87 19.78
N SER A 10 -34.50 -1.43 20.99
CA SER A 10 -33.70 -2.62 21.27
C SER A 10 -34.34 -3.87 20.68
N PRO A 11 -33.59 -4.96 20.48
CA PRO A 11 -34.15 -6.25 20.08
C PRO A 11 -35.18 -6.81 21.08
N ALA A 12 -35.12 -6.38 22.35
CA ALA A 12 -36.10 -6.72 23.37
C ALA A 12 -37.39 -5.88 23.29
N GLY A 13 -37.46 -4.90 22.37
CA GLY A 13 -38.62 -4.04 22.14
C GLY A 13 -38.62 -2.73 22.94
N GLU A 14 -37.58 -2.46 23.72
CA GLU A 14 -37.48 -1.23 24.52
C GLU A 14 -37.07 -0.04 23.64
N LYS A 15 -37.60 1.15 23.95
CA LYS A 15 -37.30 2.38 23.20
C LYS A 15 -36.43 3.31 24.03
N TYR A 16 -35.37 3.80 23.41
CA TYR A 16 -34.42 4.74 23.98
C TYR A 16 -34.42 6.01 23.13
N VAL A 17 -34.51 7.16 23.80
CA VAL A 17 -34.50 8.47 23.16
C VAL A 17 -33.27 9.21 23.63
N THR A 18 -32.39 9.58 22.71
CA THR A 18 -31.19 10.37 22.99
C THR A 18 -31.22 11.69 22.24
N HIS A 19 -30.84 12.75 22.93
CA HIS A 19 -30.72 14.09 22.37
C HIS A 19 -29.24 14.46 22.29
N PRO A 20 -28.81 15.23 21.29
CA PRO A 20 -27.42 15.65 21.18
C PRO A 20 -27.06 16.58 22.33
N GLY A 21 -25.93 16.35 22.99
CA GLY A 21 -25.47 17.20 24.11
C GLY A 21 -25.23 18.66 23.69
N SER A 22 -24.94 18.89 22.41
CA SER A 22 -24.82 20.24 21.85
C SER A 22 -26.11 21.04 21.90
N ALA A 23 -27.28 20.41 22.09
CA ALA A 23 -28.55 21.11 22.24
C ALA A 23 -28.55 22.11 23.40
N LEU A 24 -27.73 21.86 24.44
CA LEU A 24 -27.59 22.75 25.59
C LEU A 24 -26.76 23.99 25.29
N ILE A 25 -25.74 23.87 24.43
CA ILE A 25 -24.75 24.93 24.17
C ILE A 25 -25.07 25.69 22.88
N PHE A 26 -25.66 25.01 21.89
CA PHE A 26 -25.94 25.52 20.55
C PHE A 26 -27.35 25.14 20.08
N PRO A 27 -28.42 25.65 20.76
CA PRO A 27 -29.80 25.27 20.45
C PRO A 27 -30.19 25.59 19.00
N GLY A 28 -29.64 26.66 18.42
CA GLY A 28 -29.88 27.03 17.02
C GLY A 28 -29.35 26.03 15.99
N LEU A 29 -28.29 25.29 16.30
CA LEU A 29 -27.76 24.25 15.40
C LEU A 29 -28.57 22.95 15.45
N CYS A 30 -29.29 22.72 16.55
CA CYS A 30 -30.21 21.60 16.69
C CYS A 30 -31.61 21.91 16.14
N ALA A 31 -31.86 23.14 15.67
CA ALA A 31 -33.11 23.47 15.01
C ALA A 31 -33.21 22.70 13.67
N PRO A 32 -34.35 22.05 13.37
CA PRO A 32 -34.57 21.41 12.09
C PRO A 32 -34.26 22.34 10.92
N THR A 33 -33.25 22.01 10.13
CA THR A 33 -33.04 22.70 8.85
C THR A 33 -34.21 22.36 7.93
N ALA A 34 -34.62 23.34 7.10
CA ALA A 34 -35.80 23.29 6.22
C ALA A 34 -36.02 21.90 5.56
N PRO A 35 -37.29 21.52 5.26
CA PRO A 35 -37.58 20.22 4.67
C PRO A 35 -36.73 19.95 3.43
N VAL A 36 -35.84 18.96 3.54
CA VAL A 36 -35.13 18.43 2.38
C VAL A 36 -36.09 17.51 1.65
N THR A 37 -36.47 17.88 0.44
CA THR A 37 -37.13 16.99 -0.50
C THR A 37 -36.08 16.02 -1.01
N ALA A 38 -36.07 14.80 -0.47
CA ALA A 38 -35.19 13.76 -1.01
C ALA A 38 -35.73 13.35 -2.39
N GLU A 39 -35.17 13.92 -3.45
CA GLU A 39 -35.27 13.29 -4.76
C GLU A 39 -34.57 11.93 -4.66
N VAL A 40 -35.37 10.86 -4.77
CA VAL A 40 -34.82 9.52 -4.97
C VAL A 40 -34.21 9.52 -6.35
N GLN A 41 -32.95 9.94 -6.44
CA GLN A 41 -32.15 9.65 -7.60
C GLN A 41 -31.97 8.13 -7.61
N THR A 42 -32.72 7.45 -8.47
CA THR A 42 -32.30 6.16 -9.00
C THR A 42 -30.99 6.42 -9.71
N ALA A 43 -29.89 6.30 -8.96
CA ALA A 43 -28.57 6.29 -9.54
C ALA A 43 -28.56 5.15 -10.54
N GLU A 44 -28.59 5.48 -11.83
CA GLU A 44 -28.10 4.56 -12.84
C GLU A 44 -26.69 4.19 -12.39
N PHE A 45 -26.53 2.92 -12.00
CA PHE A 45 -25.28 2.34 -11.52
C PHE A 45 -24.30 2.25 -12.70
N VAL A 46 -23.93 3.40 -13.28
CA VAL A 46 -22.76 3.50 -14.12
C VAL A 46 -21.59 3.44 -13.15
N ASP A 47 -20.82 2.34 -13.22
CA ASP A 47 -19.62 2.12 -12.42
C ASP A 47 -18.53 3.14 -12.80
N LYS A 48 -18.74 4.40 -12.38
CA LYS A 48 -17.82 5.54 -12.53
C LYS A 48 -16.57 5.39 -11.63
N THR A 49 -16.53 4.32 -10.83
CA THR A 49 -15.56 4.04 -9.77
C THR A 49 -14.31 3.29 -10.25
N ALA A 50 -14.33 2.67 -11.44
CA ALA A 50 -13.23 1.83 -11.92
C ALA A 50 -12.05 2.62 -12.53
N LYS A 51 -11.72 3.81 -12.04
CA LYS A 51 -10.53 4.57 -12.48
C LYS A 51 -9.23 4.16 -11.79
N MET A 52 -9.31 3.44 -10.67
CA MET A 52 -8.13 3.02 -9.92
C MET A 52 -7.70 1.60 -10.33
N PRO A 53 -6.44 1.38 -10.74
CA PRO A 53 -5.97 0.06 -11.09
C PRO A 53 -6.06 -0.88 -9.89
N ARG A 54 -6.65 -2.06 -10.11
CA ARG A 54 -6.73 -3.11 -9.09
C ARG A 54 -5.40 -3.84 -9.02
N ARG A 55 -4.95 -4.14 -7.80
CA ARG A 55 -3.74 -4.92 -7.56
C ARG A 55 -3.87 -6.34 -8.12
N THR A 56 -3.01 -6.70 -9.07
CA THR A 56 -3.00 -8.03 -9.72
C THR A 56 -2.33 -9.12 -8.87
N ARG A 57 -1.39 -8.75 -7.99
CA ARG A 57 -0.61 -9.69 -7.17
C ARG A 57 -0.67 -9.37 -5.69
N THR A 58 -0.80 -10.39 -4.86
CA THR A 58 -0.73 -10.23 -3.40
C THR A 58 0.67 -9.77 -2.96
N ARG A 59 0.79 -9.15 -1.79
CA ARG A 59 2.11 -8.72 -1.25
C ARG A 59 3.08 -9.89 -1.13
N ARG A 60 2.61 -11.04 -0.67
CA ARG A 60 3.40 -12.27 -0.53
C ARG A 60 3.97 -12.75 -1.88
N GLN A 61 3.17 -12.71 -2.94
CA GLN A 61 3.62 -13.07 -4.29
C GLN A 61 4.67 -12.09 -4.82
N SER A 62 4.51 -10.79 -4.56
CA SER A 62 5.51 -9.78 -4.93
C SER A 62 6.84 -10.01 -4.21
N GLN A 63 6.81 -10.24 -2.90
CA GLN A 63 8.00 -10.51 -2.11
C GLN A 63 8.73 -11.76 -2.58
N ALA A 64 8.00 -12.85 -2.82
CA ALA A 64 8.58 -14.09 -3.34
C ALA A 64 9.24 -13.89 -4.72
N ALA A 65 8.63 -13.08 -5.60
CA ALA A 65 9.20 -12.76 -6.91
C ALA A 65 10.50 -11.94 -6.81
N THR A 66 10.54 -10.93 -5.93
CA THR A 66 11.74 -10.12 -5.68
C THR A 66 12.89 -10.98 -5.16
N ILE A 67 12.64 -11.82 -4.14
CA ILE A 67 13.64 -12.72 -3.57
C ILE A 67 14.17 -13.71 -4.63
N ALA A 68 13.29 -14.28 -5.45
CA ALA A 68 13.70 -15.21 -6.50
C ALA A 68 14.56 -14.53 -7.59
N ALA A 69 14.23 -13.29 -7.95
CA ALA A 69 15.00 -12.51 -8.92
C ALA A 69 16.40 -12.18 -8.37
N GLU A 70 16.49 -11.74 -7.11
CA GLU A 70 17.76 -11.46 -6.44
C GLU A 70 18.65 -12.71 -6.34
N ARG A 71 18.09 -13.84 -5.90
CA ARG A 71 18.81 -15.12 -5.85
C ARG A 71 19.35 -15.55 -7.21
N ARG A 72 18.57 -15.33 -8.28
CA ARG A 72 19.00 -15.62 -9.65
C ARG A 72 20.16 -14.72 -10.07
N ALA A 73 20.10 -13.42 -9.76
CA ALA A 73 21.18 -12.48 -10.04
C ALA A 73 22.46 -12.86 -9.28
N ASN A 74 22.35 -13.18 -7.99
CA ASN A 74 23.49 -13.55 -7.16
C ASN A 74 24.09 -14.90 -7.59
N HIS A 75 23.25 -15.86 -7.98
CA HIS A 75 23.72 -17.10 -8.59
C HIS A 75 24.49 -16.83 -9.88
N HIS A 76 23.93 -16.00 -10.78
CA HIS A 76 24.60 -15.63 -12.03
C HIS A 76 25.98 -15.02 -11.75
N TYR A 77 26.04 -14.00 -10.89
CA TYR A 77 27.29 -13.33 -10.49
C TYR A 77 28.36 -14.30 -9.99
N ARG A 78 27.96 -15.29 -9.18
CA ARG A 78 28.88 -16.33 -8.67
C ARG A 78 29.33 -17.33 -9.75
N THR A 79 28.45 -17.68 -10.68
CA THR A 79 28.75 -18.70 -11.70
C THR A 79 29.40 -18.18 -12.96
N THR A 80 29.34 -16.86 -13.22
CA THR A 80 29.99 -16.24 -14.37
C THR A 80 31.29 -15.57 -13.93
N PRO A 81 32.47 -16.18 -14.20
CA PRO A 81 33.74 -15.54 -13.90
C PRO A 81 33.83 -14.21 -14.64
N ARG A 82 34.17 -13.13 -13.93
CA ARG A 82 34.55 -11.88 -14.58
C ARG A 82 35.89 -12.12 -15.28
N PRO A 83 36.03 -11.88 -16.59
CA PRO A 83 37.33 -11.98 -17.23
C PRO A 83 38.27 -10.96 -16.56
N PRO A 84 39.53 -11.35 -16.27
CA PRO A 84 40.49 -10.42 -15.71
C PRO A 84 40.65 -9.23 -16.66
N PRO A 85 40.92 -8.02 -16.13
CA PRO A 85 41.24 -6.88 -16.98
C PRO A 85 42.43 -7.23 -17.87
N TYR A 86 42.37 -6.86 -19.15
CA TYR A 86 43.51 -6.99 -20.05
C TYR A 86 44.57 -5.95 -19.65
N ILE A 87 45.74 -6.44 -19.26
CA ILE A 87 46.91 -5.62 -18.93
C ILE A 87 48.01 -6.00 -19.94
N PRO A 88 48.54 -5.07 -20.75
CA PRO A 88 49.63 -5.36 -21.66
C PRO A 88 50.89 -5.81 -20.89
N ASP A 89 51.68 -6.72 -21.47
CA ASP A 89 52.84 -7.33 -20.81
C ASP A 89 53.89 -6.30 -20.31
N GLU A 90 53.98 -5.15 -20.97
CA GLU A 90 54.86 -4.03 -20.59
C GLU A 90 54.50 -3.38 -19.24
N TYR A 91 53.30 -3.61 -18.73
CA TYR A 91 52.78 -3.07 -17.46
C TYR A 91 52.47 -4.15 -16.42
N LEU A 92 52.75 -5.44 -16.70
CA LEU A 92 52.54 -6.53 -15.74
C LEU A 92 53.47 -6.37 -14.53
N SER A 93 52.93 -5.92 -13.40
CA SER A 93 53.62 -5.95 -12.12
C SER A 93 53.33 -7.27 -11.38
N TYR A 94 54.18 -7.67 -10.44
CA TYR A 94 53.93 -8.86 -9.59
C TYR A 94 52.59 -8.79 -8.85
N LEU A 95 52.09 -7.57 -8.57
CA LEU A 95 50.81 -7.33 -7.92
C LEU A 95 49.60 -7.61 -8.84
N ASP A 96 49.80 -7.68 -10.15
CA ASP A 96 48.75 -7.96 -11.14
C ASP A 96 48.59 -9.46 -11.43
N THR A 97 49.58 -10.29 -11.07
CA THR A 97 49.55 -11.75 -11.22
C THR A 97 48.62 -12.44 -10.21
N PHE A 98 48.47 -11.82 -9.04
CA PHE A 98 47.58 -12.28 -7.97
C PHE A 98 46.68 -11.10 -7.55
N PRO A 99 45.73 -10.70 -8.40
CA PRO A 99 44.83 -9.61 -8.05
C PRO A 99 44.15 -10.00 -6.74
N GLU A 100 44.35 -9.19 -5.69
CA GLU A 100 43.58 -9.33 -4.47
C GLU A 100 42.14 -9.01 -4.83
N ASP A 101 41.37 -10.06 -5.07
CA ASP A 101 39.99 -10.05 -5.54
C ASP A 101 39.07 -9.61 -4.40
N ARG A 102 39.39 -8.48 -3.74
CA ARG A 102 38.64 -7.90 -2.61
C ARG A 102 37.21 -7.51 -3.02
N GLU A 103 36.99 -7.26 -4.32
CA GLU A 103 35.67 -7.03 -4.92
C GLU A 103 34.94 -8.32 -5.35
N SER A 104 35.63 -9.47 -5.31
CA SER A 104 35.16 -10.80 -5.72
C SER A 104 34.64 -11.63 -4.54
N ILE A 105 34.50 -11.04 -3.36
CA ILE A 105 33.69 -11.64 -2.30
C ILE A 105 32.25 -11.49 -2.76
N PRO A 106 31.56 -12.57 -3.16
CA PRO A 106 30.20 -12.45 -3.63
C PRO A 106 29.34 -11.89 -2.48
N PRO A 107 28.40 -10.96 -2.77
CA PRO A 107 27.58 -10.34 -1.74
C PRO A 107 26.97 -11.43 -0.85
N PRO A 108 26.99 -11.27 0.50
CA PRO A 108 26.38 -12.27 1.37
C PRO A 108 24.90 -12.38 1.02
N PHE A 109 24.45 -13.63 0.85
CA PHE A 109 23.13 -14.07 0.35
C PHE A 109 22.98 -13.98 -1.16
#